data_AF-A0A800LUD5-F1
#
_entry.id   AF-A0A800LUD5-F1
#
_cell.length_a   1.000
_cell.length_b   1.000
_cell.length_c   1.000
_cell.angle_alpha   90.00
_cell.angle_beta   90.00
_cell.angle_gamma   90.00
#
_symmetry.space_group_name_H-M   'P 1'
#
loop_
_entity.id
_entity.type
_entity.pdbx_description
1 polymer ?
#
loop_
_entity_poly.entity_id
_entity_poly.type
_entity_poly.pdbx_seq_one_letter_code
_entity_poly.pdbx_strand_id
1 'polypeptide(L)' 'MRPHRGPFNRDLKVHSMRLSHLEVVGFKSFSSKLKVEFSDGITALVGPNGCGKS' A
#
# COMPACT_ATOMS: atom_id res chain seq x y z
N MET A 1 35.03 28.80 -24.72
CA MET A 1 33.64 28.81 -24.21
C MET A 1 33.29 27.40 -23.75
N ARG A 2 32.98 27.17 -22.47
CA ARG A 2 32.59 25.85 -21.92
C ARG A 2 31.12 25.91 -21.50
N PRO A 3 30.25 24.94 -21.82
CA PRO A 3 28.88 24.98 -21.33
C PRO A 3 28.85 24.50 -19.87
N HIS A 4 28.39 25.35 -18.97
CA HIS A 4 28.00 24.97 -17.62
C HIS A 4 26.80 24.02 -17.70
N ARG A 5 27.04 22.70 -17.63
CA ARG A 5 25.97 21.75 -17.29
C ARG A 5 25.79 21.79 -15.78
N GLY A 6 24.77 22.51 -15.33
CA GLY A 6 24.25 22.36 -13.97
C GLY A 6 23.67 20.94 -13.77
N PRO A 7 23.55 20.47 -12.52
CA PRO A 7 22.99 19.16 -12.23
C PRO A 7 21.50 19.14 -12.60
N PHE A 8 21.19 18.54 -13.73
CA PHE A 8 19.83 18.33 -14.22
C PHE A 8 19.31 16.99 -13.70
N ASN A 9 19.04 16.91 -12.39
CA ASN A 9 17.94 16.11 -11.88
C ASN A 9 17.75 16.42 -10.40
N ARG A 10 16.58 16.96 -10.07
CA ARG A 10 16.10 17.00 -8.70
C ARG A 10 15.73 15.57 -8.36
N ASP A 11 16.39 14.99 -7.37
CA ASP A 11 15.89 13.82 -6.64
C ASP A 11 14.56 14.21 -5.96
N LEU A 12 13.49 14.28 -6.75
CA LEU A 12 12.13 14.35 -6.26
C LEU A 12 11.88 13.01 -5.58
N LYS A 13 12.08 12.99 -4.27
CA LYS A 13 11.71 11.87 -3.40
C LYS A 13 10.22 11.63 -3.60
N VAL A 14 9.87 10.63 -4.41
CA VAL A 14 8.47 10.22 -4.64
C VAL A 14 7.97 9.64 -3.32
N HIS A 15 7.09 10.36 -2.65
CA HIS A 15 6.42 9.85 -1.46
C HIS A 15 5.18 9.08 -1.95
N SER A 16 5.32 7.77 -2.13
CA SER A 16 4.19 6.90 -2.46
C SER A 16 3.38 6.58 -1.21
N MET A 17 2.06 6.66 -1.30
CA MET A 17 1.17 6.21 -0.23
C MET A 17 1.30 4.69 -0.07
N ARG A 18 1.43 4.21 1.18
CA ARG A 18 1.47 2.79 1.52
C ARG A 18 0.66 2.54 2.78
N LEU A 19 -0.12 1.48 2.78
CA LEU A 19 -0.77 0.96 3.98
C LEU A 19 0.28 0.23 4.82
N SER A 20 0.39 0.56 6.10
CA SER A 20 1.19 -0.23 7.05
C SER A 20 0.37 -1.36 7.66
N HIS A 21 -0.90 -1.08 7.94
CA HIS A 21 -1.81 -2.00 8.62
C HIS A 21 -3.28 -1.71 8.26
N LEU A 22 -4.11 -2.75 8.26
CA LEU A 22 -5.58 -2.67 8.12
C LEU A 22 -6.26 -3.39 9.29
N GLU A 23 -7.06 -2.65 10.06
CA GLU A 23 -7.95 -3.22 11.08
C GLU A 23 -9.40 -3.16 10.58
N VAL A 24 -10.09 -4.28 10.61
CA VAL A 24 -11.50 -4.38 10.20
C VAL A 24 -12.32 -4.91 11.36
N VAL A 25 -13.39 -4.22 11.71
CA VAL A 25 -14.33 -4.61 12.78
C VAL A 25 -15.75 -4.39 12.28
N GLY A 26 -16.55 -5.47 12.24
CA GLY A 26 -17.97 -5.38 11.91
C GLY A 26 -18.27 -4.99 10.46
N PHE A 27 -17.37 -5.27 9.52
CA PHE A 27 -17.56 -4.91 8.11
C PHE A 27 -17.93 -6.15 7.28
N LYS A 28 -19.10 -6.11 6.64
CA LYS A 28 -19.60 -7.20 5.77
C LYS A 28 -19.62 -8.54 6.55
N SER A 29 -19.14 -9.62 5.94
CA SER A 29 -19.03 -10.94 6.59
C SER A 29 -17.90 -11.02 7.63
N PHE A 30 -17.07 -9.97 7.76
CA PHE A 30 -16.02 -9.89 8.79
C PHE A 30 -16.60 -9.31 10.09
N SER A 31 -17.42 -10.12 10.77
CA SER A 31 -17.98 -9.75 12.08
C SER A 31 -16.91 -9.75 13.18
N SER A 32 -15.87 -10.58 13.04
CA SER A 32 -14.72 -10.64 13.94
C SER A 32 -13.67 -9.59 13.58
N LYS A 33 -12.93 -9.14 14.60
CA LYS A 33 -11.80 -8.24 14.43
C LYS A 33 -10.72 -8.91 13.58
N LEU A 34 -10.40 -8.31 12.44
CA LEU A 34 -9.33 -8.73 11.53
C LEU A 34 -8.21 -7.70 11.56
N LYS A 35 -6.96 -8.17 11.76
CA LYS A 35 -5.74 -7.37 11.81
C LYS A 35 -4.81 -7.84 10.69
N VAL A 36 -4.49 -6.99 9.70
CA VAL A 36 -3.61 -7.34 8.55
C VAL A 36 -2.44 -6.38 8.47
N GLU A 37 -1.22 -6.91 8.60
CA GLU A 37 0.02 -6.15 8.44
C GLU A 37 0.53 -6.25 7.00
N PHE A 38 0.83 -5.11 6.38
CA PHE A 38 1.33 -5.06 5.01
C PHE A 38 2.86 -5.02 5.02
N SER A 39 3.46 -6.06 4.45
CA SER A 39 4.91 -6.12 4.20
C SER A 39 5.26 -5.44 2.87
N ASP A 40 6.55 -5.23 2.63
CA ASP A 40 7.02 -4.74 1.34
C ASP A 40 6.67 -5.74 0.21
N GLY A 41 6.24 -5.21 -0.94
CA GLY A 41 5.85 -6.01 -2.11
C GLY A 41 4.33 -6.09 -2.31
N ILE A 42 3.86 -7.25 -2.79
CA ILE A 42 2.46 -7.47 -3.17
C ILE A 42 1.77 -8.32 -2.09
N THR A 43 0.70 -7.80 -1.50
CA THR A 43 -0.17 -8.54 -0.57
C THR A 43 -1.46 -8.94 -1.28
N ALA A 44 -1.80 -10.23 -1.26
CA ALA A 44 -3.02 -10.77 -1.86
C ALA A 44 -4.03 -11.20 -0.79
N LEU A 45 -5.29 -10.75 -0.92
CA LEU A 45 -6.40 -11.19 -0.09
C LEU A 45 -7.14 -12.34 -0.80
N VAL A 46 -7.09 -13.55 -0.24
CA VAL A 46 -7.69 -14.76 -0.81
C VAL A 46 -8.70 -15.40 0.15
N GLY A 47 -9.67 -16.13 -0.39
CA GLY A 47 -10.69 -16.83 0.41
C GLY A 47 -11.93 -17.21 -0.41
N PRO A 48 -12.84 -18.02 0.13
CA PRO A 48 -14.04 -18.50 -0.57
C PRO A 48 -15.04 -17.37 -0.91
N ASN A 49 -15.94 -17.62 -1.86
CA ASN A 49 -16.98 -16.65 -2.23
C ASN A 49 -17.86 -16.29 -1.03
N GLY A 50 -18.21 -15.02 -0.88
CA GLY A 50 -19.04 -14.54 0.24
C GLY A 50 -18.28 -14.24 1.55
N CYS A 51 -16.96 -14.47 1.63
CA CYS A 51 -16.18 -14.19 2.84
C CYS A 51 -15.85 -12.71 3.06
N GLY A 52 -16.41 -11.78 2.26
CA GLY A 52 -16.28 -10.35 2.49
C GLY A 52 -15.15 -9.62 1.74
N LYS A 53 -14.40 -10.30 0.85
CA LYS A 53 -13.27 -9.69 0.09
C LYS A 53 -13.61 -8.50 -0.82
N SER A 54 -14.89 -8.27 -1.13
CA SER A 54 -15.36 -7.20 -2.03
C SER A 54 -15.99 -6.02 -1.30
#